data_AF-A0A0K2JDK3-F1
#
_entry.id   AF-A0A0K2JDK3-F1
#
_cell.length_a   1.000
_cell.length_b   1.000
_cell.length_c   1.000
_cell.angle_alpha   90.00
_cell.angle_beta   90.00
_cell.angle_gamma   90.00
#
_symmetry.space_group_name_H-M   'P 1'
#
loop_
_entity.id
_entity.type
_entity.pdbx_description
1 polymer ?
#
loop_
_entity_poly.entity_id
_entity_poly.type
_entity_poly.pdbx_seq_one_letter_code
_entity_poly.pdbx_strand_id
1 'polypeptide(L)'
;MKKKIKMLLVILSLLCLYSCKNSEEKTKEREEKMLDDYVEMLKNEFNLTLDKWEYYVKEEHIVGGNLIKNPESYVLYKYDVPKYKSEFFYDRDLIHVESPPTKFVFRDGSILYYSLRYENLENVPFFNKTGKSNLLFEIIDKYGLRPYLWSQLIYDKSKGNDFEKIESILKKHGIEYDKKQDMRSSGKWACGIIPKEWDSETSKKSLTRKNITLTVIDEECGNEVAEGKVERMKIYGKKFEEYFSRPRKFEEIDWYEFMKYNDIHPIIVINLADSPEEKVKKIVKEIRPYYNHKDFTIIFSYYIDNGKGYTNKYLW
;
A
#
# COMPACT_ATOMS: atom_id res chain seq x y z
N MET A 1 -25.55 -26.79 -51.89
CA MET A 1 -24.47 -25.97 -51.29
C MET A 1 -24.89 -25.19 -50.03
N LYS A 2 -25.92 -24.33 -50.07
CA LYS A 2 -26.33 -23.48 -48.93
C LYS A 2 -26.62 -24.21 -47.60
N LYS A 3 -27.22 -25.42 -47.65
CA LYS A 3 -27.55 -26.23 -46.44
C LYS A 3 -26.32 -26.84 -45.76
N LYS A 4 -25.33 -27.32 -46.54
CA LYS A 4 -24.06 -27.88 -46.02
C LYS A 4 -23.17 -26.79 -45.40
N ILE A 5 -23.15 -25.59 -46.00
CA ILE A 5 -22.43 -24.42 -45.46
C ILE A 5 -23.06 -23.94 -44.14
N LYS A 6 -24.40 -23.87 -44.05
CA LYS A 6 -25.09 -23.56 -42.78
C LYS A 6 -24.79 -24.58 -41.67
N MET A 7 -24.78 -25.86 -42.00
CA MET A 7 -24.48 -26.93 -41.03
C MET A 7 -23.03 -26.85 -40.54
N LEU A 8 -22.08 -26.58 -41.45
CA LEU A 8 -20.67 -26.37 -41.11
C LEU A 8 -20.49 -25.16 -40.18
N LEU A 9 -21.20 -24.05 -40.45
CA LEU A 9 -21.18 -22.87 -39.59
C LEU A 9 -21.71 -23.17 -38.19
N VAL A 10 -22.81 -23.91 -38.07
CA VAL A 10 -23.36 -24.32 -36.76
C VAL A 10 -22.38 -25.20 -36.00
N ILE A 11 -21.72 -26.15 -36.66
CA ILE A 11 -20.71 -27.01 -36.05
C ILE A 11 -19.48 -26.19 -35.61
N LEU A 12 -19.01 -25.25 -36.43
CA LEU A 12 -17.92 -24.35 -36.06
C LEU A 12 -18.31 -23.47 -34.85
N SER A 13 -19.52 -22.92 -34.83
CA SER A 13 -20.02 -22.13 -33.71
C SER A 13 -20.08 -22.94 -32.42
N LEU A 14 -20.54 -24.19 -32.48
CA LEU A 14 -20.56 -25.10 -31.32
C LEU A 14 -19.15 -25.45 -30.83
N LEU A 15 -18.21 -25.70 -31.75
CA LEU A 15 -16.81 -25.96 -31.41
C LEU A 15 -16.12 -24.73 -30.81
N CYS A 16 -16.40 -23.53 -31.32
CA CYS A 16 -15.93 -22.27 -30.74
C CYS A 16 -16.50 -22.07 -29.32
N LEU A 17 -17.80 -22.28 -29.11
CA LEU A 17 -18.42 -22.16 -27.78
C LEU A 17 -17.84 -23.19 -26.79
N TYR A 18 -17.63 -24.43 -27.23
CA TYR A 18 -17.00 -25.47 -26.41
C TYR A 18 -15.54 -25.12 -26.07
N SER A 19 -14.77 -24.60 -27.03
CA SER A 19 -13.40 -24.15 -26.81
C SER A 19 -13.33 -22.95 -25.87
N CYS A 20 -14.26 -21.98 -25.97
CA CYS A 20 -14.33 -20.83 -25.07
C CYS A 20 -14.66 -21.27 -23.64
N LYS A 21 -15.67 -22.13 -23.46
CA LYS A 21 -16.06 -22.66 -22.16
C LYS A 21 -14.91 -23.41 -21.47
N ASN A 22 -14.21 -24.28 -22.20
CA ASN A 22 -13.06 -25.02 -21.68
C ASN A 22 -11.87 -24.09 -21.34
N SER A 23 -11.74 -22.94 -22.01
CA SER A 23 -10.72 -21.94 -21.68
C SER A 23 -11.08 -21.20 -20.39
N GLU A 24 -12.33 -20.79 -20.21
CA GLU A 24 -12.80 -20.10 -19.00
C GLU A 24 -12.73 -20.99 -17.76
N GLU A 25 -13.14 -22.26 -17.87
CA GLU A 25 -13.03 -23.23 -16.78
C GLU A 25 -11.56 -23.42 -16.35
N LYS A 26 -10.64 -23.56 -17.31
CA LYS A 26 -9.20 -23.65 -17.02
C LYS A 26 -8.63 -22.39 -16.38
N THR A 27 -9.09 -21.20 -16.77
CA THR A 27 -8.67 -19.95 -16.13
C THR A 27 -9.15 -19.90 -14.69
N LYS A 28 -10.42 -20.23 -14.41
CA LYS A 28 -10.95 -20.28 -13.04
C LYS A 28 -10.21 -21.27 -12.16
N GLU A 29 -9.93 -22.47 -12.68
CA GLU A 29 -9.12 -23.47 -11.95
C GLU A 29 -7.72 -22.93 -11.59
N ARG A 30 -7.08 -22.16 -12.49
CA ARG A 30 -5.79 -21.51 -12.20
C ARG A 30 -5.92 -20.42 -11.13
N GLU A 31 -6.94 -19.56 -11.23
CA GLU A 31 -7.22 -18.49 -10.28
C GLU A 31 -7.48 -19.03 -8.87
N GLU A 32 -8.34 -20.05 -8.75
CA GLU A 32 -8.65 -20.71 -7.47
C GLU A 32 -7.41 -21.37 -6.87
N LYS A 33 -6.66 -22.13 -7.68
CA LYS A 33 -5.41 -22.73 -7.24
C LYS A 33 -4.41 -21.68 -6.76
N MET A 34 -4.30 -20.54 -7.44
CA MET A 34 -3.42 -19.47 -7.00
C MET A 34 -3.83 -18.91 -5.65
N LEU A 35 -5.12 -18.67 -5.42
CA LEU A 35 -5.60 -18.24 -4.12
C LEU A 35 -5.25 -19.27 -3.03
N ASP A 36 -5.48 -20.55 -3.28
CA ASP A 36 -5.13 -21.62 -2.35
C ASP A 36 -3.61 -21.64 -2.06
N ASP A 37 -2.76 -21.53 -3.08
CA ASP A 37 -1.31 -21.46 -2.94
C ASP A 37 -0.88 -20.24 -2.08
N TYR A 38 -1.55 -19.09 -2.23
CA TYR A 38 -1.29 -17.89 -1.41
C TYR A 38 -1.71 -18.05 0.04
N VAL A 39 -2.89 -18.62 0.29
CA VAL A 39 -3.39 -18.90 1.64
C VAL A 39 -2.47 -19.89 2.35
N GLU A 40 -2.05 -20.95 1.66
CA GLU A 40 -1.10 -21.92 2.19
C GLU A 40 0.26 -21.29 2.49
N MET A 41 0.79 -20.47 1.57
CA MET A 41 2.06 -19.76 1.77
C MET A 41 2.01 -18.86 3.01
N LEU A 42 0.98 -18.04 3.17
CA LEU A 42 0.86 -17.12 4.30
C LEU A 42 0.76 -17.86 5.63
N LYS A 43 0.06 -19.00 5.64
CA LYS A 43 -0.06 -19.86 6.80
C LYS A 43 1.28 -20.50 7.17
N ASN A 44 1.98 -21.08 6.21
CA ASN A 44 3.21 -21.84 6.45
C ASN A 44 4.41 -20.92 6.78
N GLU A 45 4.47 -19.74 6.16
CA GLU A 45 5.63 -18.84 6.27
C GLU A 45 5.48 -17.80 7.37
N PHE A 46 4.25 -17.41 7.71
CA PHE A 46 3.96 -16.30 8.64
C PHE A 46 2.89 -16.63 9.68
N ASN A 47 2.47 -17.90 9.85
CA ASN A 47 1.35 -18.29 10.72
C ASN A 47 0.09 -17.42 10.54
N LEU A 48 -0.12 -16.90 9.33
CA LEU A 48 -1.23 -16.00 9.01
C LEU A 48 -2.24 -16.75 8.13
N THR A 49 -3.47 -16.86 8.59
CA THR A 49 -4.57 -17.42 7.80
C THR A 49 -5.40 -16.30 7.22
N LEU A 50 -5.76 -16.40 5.93
CA LEU A 50 -6.79 -15.56 5.31
C LEU A 50 -8.05 -16.40 5.17
N ASP A 51 -9.20 -15.79 5.41
CA ASP A 51 -10.48 -16.41 5.05
C ASP A 51 -10.63 -16.40 3.53
N LYS A 52 -10.37 -17.54 2.88
CA LYS A 52 -10.39 -17.64 1.42
C LYS A 52 -11.71 -17.18 0.78
N TRP A 53 -12.83 -17.20 1.52
CA TRP A 53 -14.13 -16.77 1.01
C TRP A 53 -14.24 -15.24 0.88
N GLU A 54 -13.33 -14.51 1.52
CA GLU A 54 -13.25 -13.05 1.46
C GLU A 54 -12.42 -12.55 0.26
N TYR A 55 -11.72 -13.44 -0.44
CA TYR A 55 -10.76 -13.10 -1.48
C TYR A 55 -11.01 -13.86 -2.78
N TYR A 56 -10.49 -13.31 -3.86
CA TYR A 56 -10.43 -13.99 -5.15
C TYR A 56 -9.23 -13.49 -5.93
N VAL A 57 -8.69 -14.34 -6.81
CA VAL A 57 -7.65 -13.98 -7.76
C VAL A 57 -8.29 -13.84 -9.13
N LYS A 58 -7.86 -12.87 -9.93
CA LYS A 58 -8.18 -12.82 -11.37
C LYS A 58 -6.95 -12.73 -12.23
N GLU A 59 -6.98 -13.42 -13.36
CA GLU A 59 -6.07 -13.19 -14.47
C GLU A 59 -6.39 -11.83 -15.10
N GLU A 60 -5.46 -10.89 -15.02
CA GLU A 60 -5.55 -9.60 -15.70
C GLU A 60 -4.51 -9.53 -16.82
N HIS A 61 -4.90 -8.99 -17.98
CA HIS A 61 -3.96 -8.72 -19.06
C HIS A 61 -3.46 -7.28 -18.95
N ILE A 62 -2.35 -7.07 -18.24
CA ILE A 62 -1.76 -5.74 -18.08
C ILE A 62 -1.02 -5.37 -19.36
N VAL A 63 -1.47 -4.32 -20.03
CA VAL A 63 -0.76 -3.71 -21.17
C VAL A 63 0.35 -2.82 -20.60
N GLY A 64 1.50 -3.42 -20.30
CA GLY A 64 2.73 -2.68 -20.06
C GLY A 64 3.21 -1.99 -21.35
N GLY A 65 3.86 -0.82 -21.23
CA GLY A 65 4.28 0.06 -22.34
C GLY A 65 5.32 -0.48 -23.33
N ASN A 66 5.36 -1.79 -23.57
CA ASN A 66 5.95 -2.41 -24.75
C ASN A 66 4.96 -3.46 -25.26
N LEU A 67 4.75 -3.52 -26.58
CA LEU A 67 3.78 -4.33 -27.34
C LEU A 67 3.84 -5.86 -27.13
N ILE A 68 4.54 -6.34 -26.10
CA ILE A 68 4.62 -7.74 -25.70
C ILE A 68 3.64 -7.94 -24.55
N LYS A 69 2.54 -8.66 -24.83
CA LYS A 69 1.66 -9.19 -23.79
C LYS A 69 2.51 -10.02 -22.83
N ASN A 70 2.68 -9.56 -21.59
CA ASN A 70 3.28 -10.41 -20.57
C ASN A 70 2.32 -11.60 -20.36
N PRO A 71 2.82 -12.84 -20.37
CA PRO A 71 1.97 -14.00 -20.12
C PRO A 71 1.45 -13.91 -18.68
N GLU A 72 0.13 -13.77 -18.55
CA GLU A 72 -0.66 -13.98 -17.32
C GLU A 72 -0.18 -13.21 -16.06
N SER A 73 -0.51 -11.91 -15.96
CA SER A 73 -0.46 -11.22 -14.66
C SER A 73 -1.73 -11.53 -13.88
N TYR A 74 -1.63 -11.82 -12.59
CA TYR A 74 -2.80 -12.05 -11.75
C TYR A 74 -2.94 -10.92 -10.73
N VAL A 75 -4.15 -10.72 -10.21
CA VAL A 75 -4.43 -9.71 -9.18
C VAL A 75 -5.24 -10.35 -8.05
N LEU A 76 -4.80 -10.15 -6.81
CA LEU A 76 -5.50 -10.57 -5.61
C LEU A 76 -6.48 -9.47 -5.18
N TYR A 77 -7.75 -9.82 -5.08
CA TYR A 77 -8.83 -8.95 -4.62
C TYR A 77 -9.41 -9.44 -3.30
N LYS A 78 -9.95 -8.50 -2.55
CA LYS A 78 -10.90 -8.76 -1.45
C LYS A 78 -12.29 -8.33 -1.91
N TYR A 79 -13.32 -9.13 -1.66
CA TYR A 79 -14.69 -8.81 -2.08
C TYR A 79 -15.21 -7.54 -1.41
N ASP A 80 -15.06 -7.44 -0.09
CA ASP A 80 -15.55 -6.33 0.71
C ASP A 80 -14.40 -5.47 1.24
N VAL A 81 -13.72 -4.75 0.34
CA VAL A 81 -12.77 -3.70 0.75
C VAL A 81 -13.57 -2.56 1.39
N PRO A 82 -13.30 -2.18 2.66
CA PRO A 82 -14.00 -1.08 3.29
C PRO A 82 -13.86 0.20 2.47
N LYS A 83 -14.99 0.80 2.09
CA LYS A 83 -14.97 2.14 1.49
C LYS A 83 -14.39 3.11 2.51
N TYR A 84 -13.39 3.89 2.10
CA TYR A 84 -12.83 4.91 2.96
C TYR A 84 -13.93 5.93 3.31
N LYS A 85 -14.03 6.27 4.59
CA LYS A 85 -15.01 7.25 5.07
C LYS A 85 -14.62 8.67 4.64
N SER A 86 -13.32 8.93 4.54
CA SER A 86 -12.76 10.21 4.09
C SER A 86 -13.08 10.51 2.64
N GLU A 87 -13.53 11.73 2.38
CA GLU A 87 -13.67 12.25 1.02
C GLU A 87 -12.33 12.68 0.42
N PHE A 88 -11.28 12.79 1.24
CA PHE A 88 -9.94 13.22 0.84
C PHE A 88 -9.03 12.07 0.41
N PHE A 89 -9.37 10.82 0.74
CA PHE A 89 -8.54 9.65 0.47
C PHE A 89 -9.32 8.62 -0.35
N TYR A 90 -8.66 8.00 -1.32
CA TYR A 90 -9.25 7.01 -2.20
C TYR A 90 -8.19 6.01 -2.63
N ASP A 91 -8.59 4.74 -2.73
CA ASP A 91 -7.69 3.68 -3.17
C ASP A 91 -7.74 3.56 -4.70
N ARG A 92 -6.57 3.48 -5.34
CA ARG A 92 -6.44 3.18 -6.78
C ARG A 92 -5.51 2.00 -7.06
N ASP A 93 -4.85 1.43 -6.06
CA ASP A 93 -3.80 0.43 -6.30
C ASP A 93 -4.39 -0.99 -6.36
N LEU A 94 -3.76 -1.88 -7.13
CA LEU A 94 -4.08 -3.31 -7.25
C LEU A 94 -2.96 -4.14 -6.60
N ILE A 95 -3.28 -5.29 -5.97
CA ILE A 95 -2.24 -6.22 -5.49
C ILE A 95 -1.95 -7.19 -6.62
N HIS A 96 -0.81 -7.02 -7.27
CA HIS A 96 -0.39 -7.91 -8.36
C HIS A 96 0.26 -9.17 -7.79
N VAL A 97 -0.12 -10.33 -8.35
CA VAL A 97 0.29 -11.66 -7.90
C VAL A 97 0.70 -12.52 -9.10
N GLU A 98 1.56 -13.52 -8.89
CA GLU A 98 2.14 -14.38 -9.94
C GLU A 98 2.11 -15.88 -9.57
N SER A 99 2.29 -16.78 -10.55
CA SER A 99 2.34 -18.23 -10.30
C SER A 99 3.71 -18.84 -10.67
N PRO A 100 4.31 -19.70 -9.82
CA PRO A 100 3.94 -19.96 -8.43
C PRO A 100 4.16 -18.71 -7.56
N PRO A 101 3.49 -18.61 -6.39
CA PRO A 101 3.66 -17.47 -5.50
C PRO A 101 5.13 -17.08 -5.37
N THR A 102 5.45 -15.82 -5.73
CA THR A 102 6.74 -15.19 -5.44
C THR A 102 7.97 -15.78 -6.17
N LYS A 103 7.79 -16.35 -7.38
CA LYS A 103 8.90 -16.81 -8.23
C LYS A 103 9.78 -15.70 -8.81
N PHE A 104 9.24 -14.48 -8.98
CA PHE A 104 10.00 -13.33 -9.48
C PHE A 104 10.09 -12.21 -8.44
N VAL A 105 11.27 -11.61 -8.37
CA VAL A 105 11.44 -10.24 -7.88
C VAL A 105 10.72 -9.36 -8.90
N PHE A 106 9.69 -8.61 -8.49
CA PHE A 106 8.99 -7.65 -9.35
C PHE A 106 10.01 -6.95 -10.28
N ARG A 107 9.85 -7.16 -11.58
CA ARG A 107 10.88 -6.93 -12.61
C ARG A 107 11.04 -5.45 -13.00
N ASP A 108 10.33 -4.58 -12.30
CA ASP A 108 10.79 -3.26 -11.95
C ASP A 108 11.26 -3.30 -10.49
N GLY A 109 12.55 -3.14 -10.25
CA GLY A 109 13.06 -2.95 -8.89
C GLY A 109 12.45 -1.70 -8.26
N SER A 110 11.24 -1.82 -7.73
CA SER A 110 10.42 -0.79 -7.09
C SER A 110 9.67 -1.33 -5.84
N ILE A 111 10.14 -2.40 -5.20
CA ILE A 111 11.07 -2.26 -4.07
C ILE A 111 10.36 -1.73 -2.77
N LEU A 112 10.48 -2.49 -1.67
CA LEU A 112 10.23 -2.03 -0.28
C LEU A 112 10.98 -0.72 0.08
N TYR A 113 11.99 -0.34 -0.70
CA TYR A 113 12.92 0.76 -0.45
C TYR A 113 13.79 1.15 -1.67
N TYR A 114 13.43 2.10 -2.57
CA TYR A 114 14.07 2.35 -3.92
C TYR A 114 15.63 2.50 -3.93
N SER A 115 16.27 2.37 -2.78
CA SER A 115 17.69 2.42 -2.47
C SER A 115 18.24 1.26 -1.61
N LEU A 116 17.49 0.18 -1.29
CA LEU A 116 18.04 -1.05 -0.70
C LEU A 116 18.25 -2.09 -1.79
N ARG A 117 19.50 -2.48 -2.01
CA ARG A 117 19.82 -3.64 -2.83
C ARG A 117 19.50 -4.93 -2.06
N TYR A 118 19.04 -5.94 -2.79
CA TYR A 118 18.55 -7.20 -2.25
C TYR A 118 19.60 -7.96 -1.41
N GLU A 119 20.88 -7.81 -1.74
CA GLU A 119 22.01 -8.44 -1.04
C GLU A 119 22.09 -7.98 0.43
N ASN A 120 21.51 -6.84 0.78
CA ASN A 120 21.45 -6.35 2.17
C ASN A 120 20.29 -6.98 2.97
N LEU A 121 19.29 -7.56 2.30
CA LEU A 121 18.12 -8.17 2.95
C LEU A 121 18.29 -9.68 3.19
N GLU A 122 19.22 -10.35 2.49
CA GLU A 122 19.55 -11.75 2.72
C GLU A 122 19.94 -12.05 4.18
N ASN A 123 20.52 -11.05 4.85
CA ASN A 123 20.97 -11.15 6.24
C ASN A 123 19.89 -10.84 7.28
N VAL A 124 18.64 -10.60 6.85
CA VAL A 124 17.50 -10.33 7.76
C VAL A 124 16.45 -11.44 7.59
N PRO A 125 16.34 -12.39 8.53
CA PRO A 125 15.53 -13.61 8.36
C PRO A 125 14.09 -13.36 7.87
N PHE A 126 13.35 -12.43 8.51
CA PHE A 126 11.99 -12.10 8.11
C PHE A 126 11.88 -11.52 6.69
N PHE A 127 12.84 -10.69 6.26
CA PHE A 127 12.82 -10.04 4.95
C PHE A 127 13.53 -10.86 3.86
N ASN A 128 14.36 -11.84 4.23
CA ASN A 128 14.98 -12.80 3.33
C ASN A 128 14.00 -13.88 2.85
N LYS A 129 12.76 -13.91 3.36
CA LYS A 129 11.65 -14.70 2.78
C LYS A 129 11.13 -14.05 1.49
N THR A 130 12.03 -13.87 0.50
CA THR A 130 11.87 -13.17 -0.79
C THR A 130 10.44 -13.13 -1.36
N GLY A 131 10.00 -11.98 -1.88
CA GLY A 131 8.68 -11.80 -2.53
C GLY A 131 7.46 -11.99 -1.61
N LYS A 132 7.49 -12.97 -0.70
CA LYS A 132 6.43 -13.36 0.24
C LYS A 132 6.24 -12.31 1.31
N SER A 133 7.33 -11.80 1.89
CA SER A 133 7.23 -10.70 2.85
C SER A 133 6.71 -9.41 2.21
N ASN A 134 7.07 -9.15 0.94
CA ASN A 134 6.50 -8.02 0.18
C ASN A 134 4.99 -8.18 0.01
N LEU A 135 4.56 -9.35 -0.47
CA LEU A 135 3.14 -9.65 -0.64
C LEU A 135 2.38 -9.56 0.69
N LEU A 136 2.94 -10.08 1.78
CA LEU A 136 2.36 -9.93 3.12
C LEU A 136 2.14 -8.45 3.45
N PHE A 137 3.12 -7.59 3.20
CA PHE A 137 2.97 -6.16 3.47
C PHE A 137 2.00 -5.45 2.54
N GLU A 138 1.89 -5.85 1.28
CA GLU A 138 0.86 -5.34 0.38
C GLU A 138 -0.54 -5.72 0.87
N ILE A 139 -0.72 -6.96 1.32
CA ILE A 139 -1.98 -7.43 1.90
C ILE A 139 -2.30 -6.66 3.19
N ILE A 140 -1.32 -6.55 4.12
CA ILE A 140 -1.47 -5.79 5.37
C ILE A 140 -1.83 -4.35 5.11
N ASP A 141 -1.09 -3.65 4.25
CA ASP A 141 -1.37 -2.25 3.94
C ASP A 141 -2.75 -2.13 3.32
N LYS A 142 -2.99 -2.80 2.19
CA LYS A 142 -4.16 -2.52 1.35
C LYS A 142 -5.47 -3.05 1.92
N TYR A 143 -5.47 -4.24 2.53
CA TYR A 143 -6.69 -4.89 3.02
C TYR A 143 -6.83 -4.82 4.53
N GLY A 144 -5.81 -4.36 5.25
CA GLY A 144 -5.81 -4.25 6.70
C GLY A 144 -5.68 -2.82 7.18
N LEU A 145 -4.43 -2.38 7.32
CA LEU A 145 -4.06 -1.18 8.05
C LEU A 145 -4.52 0.11 7.37
N ARG A 146 -4.41 0.22 6.05
CA ARG A 146 -4.82 1.43 5.32
C ARG A 146 -6.34 1.62 5.36
N PRO A 147 -7.18 0.60 5.08
CA PRO A 147 -8.61 0.69 5.34
C PRO A 147 -8.94 1.05 6.79
N TYR A 148 -8.28 0.42 7.76
CA TYR A 148 -8.47 0.73 9.18
C TYR A 148 -8.16 2.20 9.49
N LEU A 149 -7.04 2.73 8.99
CA LEU A 149 -6.65 4.13 9.17
C LEU A 149 -7.71 5.08 8.60
N TRP A 150 -8.11 4.88 7.33
CA TRP A 150 -8.98 5.82 6.61
C TRP A 150 -10.47 5.69 6.90
N SER A 151 -10.91 4.62 7.55
CA SER A 151 -12.32 4.42 7.88
C SER A 151 -12.61 4.40 9.38
N GLN A 152 -11.61 4.08 10.21
CA GLN A 152 -11.81 3.89 11.66
C GLN A 152 -10.91 4.82 12.48
N LEU A 153 -9.58 4.65 12.45
CA LEU A 153 -8.68 5.30 13.42
C LEU A 153 -8.80 6.82 13.44
N ILE A 154 -8.74 7.48 12.28
CA ILE A 154 -8.82 8.95 12.22
C ILE A 154 -10.20 9.49 12.63
N TYR A 155 -11.23 8.64 12.64
CA TYR A 155 -12.59 9.00 13.03
C TYR A 155 -12.94 8.60 14.47
N ASP A 156 -12.03 7.93 15.18
CA ASP A 156 -12.27 7.44 16.53
C ASP A 156 -12.12 8.55 17.58
N LYS A 157 -13.27 9.15 17.94
CA LYS A 157 -13.36 10.20 18.96
C LYS A 157 -12.91 9.71 20.35
N SER A 158 -13.01 8.41 20.65
CA SER A 158 -12.54 7.85 21.92
C SER A 158 -11.02 7.86 22.03
N LYS A 159 -10.32 7.88 20.88
CA LYS A 159 -8.86 8.01 20.78
C LYS A 159 -8.41 9.47 20.58
N GLY A 160 -9.33 10.43 20.69
CA GLY A 160 -9.03 11.86 20.51
C GLY A 160 -8.94 12.29 19.05
N ASN A 161 -9.51 11.51 18.11
CA ASN A 161 -9.52 11.83 16.69
C ASN A 161 -10.91 12.27 16.22
N ASP A 162 -10.98 13.41 15.54
CA ASP A 162 -12.21 13.94 14.92
C ASP A 162 -11.91 14.42 13.51
N PHE A 163 -11.70 13.46 12.60
CA PHE A 163 -11.38 13.80 11.21
C PHE A 163 -12.54 14.48 10.48
N GLU A 164 -13.80 14.26 10.87
CA GLU A 164 -14.96 15.03 10.34
C GLU A 164 -14.76 16.53 10.58
N LYS A 165 -14.25 16.89 11.75
CA LYS A 165 -13.93 18.27 12.08
C LYS A 165 -12.73 18.81 11.29
N ILE A 166 -11.71 17.97 11.06
CA ILE A 166 -10.57 18.32 10.20
C ILE A 166 -11.03 18.58 8.77
N GLU A 167 -11.84 17.70 8.18
CA GLU A 167 -12.40 17.88 6.84
C GLU A 167 -13.21 19.18 6.73
N SER A 168 -14.02 19.50 7.74
CA SER A 168 -14.76 20.76 7.81
C SER A 168 -13.83 21.98 7.81
N ILE A 169 -12.71 21.93 8.55
CA ILE A 169 -11.70 23.00 8.56
C ILE A 169 -11.03 23.12 7.20
N LEU A 170 -10.62 22.01 6.59
CA LEU A 170 -10.02 22.01 5.25
C LEU A 170 -10.96 22.64 4.22
N LYS A 171 -12.24 22.23 4.20
CA LYS A 171 -13.28 22.80 3.33
C LYS A 171 -13.50 24.29 3.57
N LYS A 172 -13.55 24.73 4.83
CA LYS A 172 -13.66 26.16 5.21
C LYS A 172 -12.50 26.99 4.65
N HIS A 173 -11.31 26.42 4.56
CA HIS A 173 -10.14 27.08 3.96
C HIS A 173 -10.05 26.92 2.44
N GLY A 174 -11.10 26.42 1.78
CA GLY A 174 -11.15 26.22 0.34
C GLY A 174 -10.18 25.15 -0.15
N ILE A 175 -9.81 24.19 0.70
CA ILE A 175 -9.00 23.05 0.29
C ILE A 175 -9.93 22.04 -0.36
N GLU A 176 -9.84 21.95 -1.67
CA GLU A 176 -10.60 20.98 -2.45
C GLU A 176 -9.87 19.64 -2.49
N TYR A 177 -10.66 18.58 -2.60
CA TYR A 177 -10.16 17.25 -2.83
C TYR A 177 -9.68 17.10 -4.26
N ASP A 178 -8.39 16.83 -4.44
CA ASP A 178 -7.83 16.62 -5.76
C ASP A 178 -7.94 15.13 -6.19
N LYS A 179 -9.01 14.81 -6.92
CA LYS A 179 -9.21 13.51 -7.60
C LYS A 179 -8.15 13.21 -8.68
N LYS A 180 -7.39 14.22 -9.12
CA LYS A 180 -6.39 14.14 -10.19
C LYS A 180 -4.97 14.06 -9.66
N GLN A 181 -4.70 14.56 -8.45
CA GLN A 181 -3.52 14.15 -7.71
C GLN A 181 -3.71 12.68 -7.40
N ASP A 182 -3.11 11.87 -8.26
CA ASP A 182 -2.68 10.56 -7.87
C ASP A 182 -1.84 10.72 -6.61
N MET A 183 -2.48 10.50 -5.47
CA MET A 183 -1.81 9.86 -4.34
C MET A 183 -1.43 8.44 -4.78
N ARG A 184 -0.67 8.30 -5.88
CA ARG A 184 0.20 7.17 -6.23
C ARG A 184 1.32 7.10 -5.20
N SER A 185 0.95 7.19 -3.94
CA SER A 185 1.75 6.74 -2.85
C SER A 185 1.48 5.26 -2.79
N SER A 186 2.21 4.52 -3.63
CA SER A 186 2.62 3.15 -3.34
C SER A 186 2.78 3.05 -1.82
N GLY A 187 1.97 2.21 -1.17
CA GLY A 187 2.02 1.97 0.27
C GLY A 187 3.38 1.37 0.61
N LYS A 188 4.37 2.24 0.73
CA LYS A 188 5.75 1.83 0.88
C LYS A 188 6.01 1.76 2.36
N TRP A 189 6.26 0.56 2.88
CA TRP A 189 6.90 0.45 4.19
C TRP A 189 8.12 1.37 4.20
N ALA A 190 8.23 2.25 5.19
CA ALA A 190 9.42 3.09 5.32
C ALA A 190 9.78 3.32 6.77
N CYS A 191 11.08 3.40 7.03
CA CYS A 191 11.59 4.03 8.24
C CYS A 191 12.39 5.28 7.90
N GLY A 192 12.39 6.24 8.81
CA GLY A 192 13.09 7.51 8.63
C GLY A 192 12.55 8.61 9.54
N ILE A 193 12.79 9.85 9.14
CA ILE A 193 12.44 11.04 9.94
C ILE A 193 11.38 11.90 9.24
N ILE A 194 10.64 12.66 10.05
CA ILE A 194 9.79 13.76 9.58
C ILE A 194 10.60 15.05 9.70
N PRO A 195 11.20 15.57 8.62
CA PRO A 195 11.99 16.78 8.71
C PRO A 195 11.13 18.02 8.96
N LYS A 196 11.71 19.00 9.68
CA LYS A 196 11.11 20.33 9.88
C LYS A 196 11.39 21.28 8.71
N GLU A 197 12.52 21.11 8.04
CA GLU A 197 12.95 21.93 6.90
C GLU A 197 13.58 21.07 5.81
N TRP A 198 13.69 21.63 4.60
CA TRP A 198 14.18 20.90 3.44
C TRP A 198 15.60 21.32 3.05
N ASP A 199 16.56 20.40 3.20
CA ASP A 199 17.91 20.51 2.66
C ASP A 199 18.31 19.22 1.92
N SER A 200 19.44 19.25 1.22
CA SER A 200 19.91 18.13 0.39
C SER A 200 20.27 16.89 1.21
N GLU A 201 20.74 17.04 2.44
CA GLU A 201 21.09 15.92 3.32
C GLU A 201 19.82 15.27 3.90
N THR A 202 18.91 16.10 4.40
CA THR A 202 17.60 15.75 4.94
C THR A 202 16.69 15.11 3.89
N SER A 203 16.82 15.51 2.61
CA SER A 203 16.01 14.97 1.51
C SER A 203 16.14 13.46 1.31
N LYS A 204 17.29 12.87 1.67
CA LYS A 204 17.54 11.42 1.57
C LYS A 204 16.86 10.64 2.71
N LYS A 205 16.56 11.32 3.81
CA LYS A 205 16.09 10.75 5.10
C LYS A 205 14.58 10.97 5.32
N SER A 206 13.96 11.81 4.50
CA SER A 206 12.62 12.32 4.71
C SER A 206 11.50 11.35 4.31
N LEU A 207 10.52 11.21 5.21
CA LEU A 207 9.25 10.50 4.97
C LEU A 207 8.18 11.37 4.29
N THR A 208 8.35 12.70 4.22
CA THR A 208 7.28 13.65 3.85
C THR A 208 6.84 13.61 2.38
N ARG A 209 7.52 12.83 1.53
CA ARG A 209 7.21 12.69 0.09
C ARG A 209 6.19 11.60 -0.23
N LYS A 210 5.74 10.82 0.76
CA LYS A 210 4.93 9.63 0.55
C LYS A 210 3.83 9.57 1.61
N ASN A 211 2.59 9.36 1.20
CA ASN A 211 1.51 9.01 2.12
C ASN A 211 1.65 7.52 2.45
N ILE A 212 2.16 7.21 3.65
CA ILE A 212 2.55 5.84 4.04
C ILE A 212 1.82 5.42 5.31
N THR A 213 1.09 4.31 5.20
CA THR A 213 0.45 3.66 6.34
C THR A 213 1.45 2.89 7.22
N LEU A 214 2.33 2.10 6.61
CA LEU A 214 3.34 1.27 7.30
C LEU A 214 4.65 2.04 7.50
N THR A 215 4.61 3.07 8.35
CA THR A 215 5.77 3.92 8.64
C THR A 215 6.33 3.62 10.02
N VAL A 216 7.66 3.58 10.18
CA VAL A 216 8.31 3.64 11.49
C VAL A 216 9.16 4.89 11.61
N ILE A 217 8.93 5.71 12.63
CA ILE A 217 9.74 6.90 12.87
C ILE A 217 11.00 6.50 13.64
N ASP A 218 12.16 6.65 13.00
CA ASP A 218 13.45 6.22 13.54
C ASP A 218 14.58 7.09 12.95
N GLU A 219 15.18 7.93 13.81
CA GLU A 219 16.29 8.82 13.45
C GLU A 219 17.55 8.05 13.03
N GLU A 220 17.77 6.88 13.63
CA GLU A 220 18.92 6.03 13.30
C GLU A 220 18.73 5.36 11.94
N CYS A 221 17.49 4.96 11.59
CA CYS A 221 17.18 4.51 10.23
C CYS A 221 17.37 5.64 9.20
N GLY A 222 17.10 6.89 9.58
CA GLY A 222 17.30 8.05 8.72
C GLY A 222 18.76 8.30 8.31
N ASN A 223 19.75 7.86 9.10
CA ASN A 223 21.10 8.42 9.01
C ASN A 223 22.16 7.63 8.22
N GLU A 224 21.93 6.43 7.73
CA GLU A 224 23.05 5.64 7.17
C GLU A 224 22.73 4.99 5.82
N VAL A 225 23.41 5.40 4.76
CA VAL A 225 23.44 4.67 3.47
C VAL A 225 24.54 3.60 3.45
N ALA A 226 25.35 3.46 4.52
CA ALA A 226 26.35 2.43 4.64
C ALA A 226 26.48 1.97 6.11
N GLU A 227 26.49 0.64 6.30
CA GLU A 227 26.87 -0.13 7.50
C GLU A 227 25.89 -0.35 8.68
N GLY A 228 24.85 0.45 8.97
CA GLY A 228 23.89 0.15 10.07
C GLY A 228 22.48 -0.33 9.69
N LYS A 229 22.09 -0.27 8.40
CA LYS A 229 20.70 -0.62 7.98
C LYS A 229 20.30 -2.06 8.24
N VAL A 230 21.23 -3.01 8.10
CA VAL A 230 20.92 -4.43 8.26
C VAL A 230 20.51 -4.73 9.70
N GLU A 231 21.20 -4.16 10.69
CA GLU A 231 20.92 -4.45 12.10
C GLU A 231 19.59 -3.83 12.55
N ARG A 232 19.30 -2.58 12.16
CA ARG A 232 17.99 -1.96 12.43
C ARG A 232 16.86 -2.70 11.70
N MET A 233 17.08 -3.17 10.48
CA MET A 233 16.11 -4.02 9.78
C MET A 233 15.93 -5.38 10.49
N LYS A 234 16.96 -5.99 11.08
CA LYS A 234 16.78 -7.20 11.91
C LYS A 234 15.87 -6.94 13.09
N ILE A 235 15.98 -5.78 13.75
CA ILE A 235 15.09 -5.41 14.85
C ILE A 235 13.64 -5.36 14.38
N TYR A 236 13.35 -4.71 13.25
CA TYR A 236 12.00 -4.67 12.69
C TYR A 236 11.51 -6.04 12.24
N GLY A 237 12.34 -6.79 11.51
CA GLY A 237 12.02 -8.15 11.09
C GLY A 237 11.68 -9.06 12.27
N LYS A 238 12.45 -8.96 13.36
CA LYS A 238 12.20 -9.71 14.60
C LYS A 238 10.87 -9.35 15.24
N LYS A 239 10.45 -8.08 15.23
CA LYS A 239 9.13 -7.69 15.74
C LYS A 239 8.01 -8.35 14.94
N PHE A 240 8.12 -8.40 13.61
CA PHE A 240 7.13 -9.14 12.81
C PHE A 240 7.15 -10.63 13.09
N GLU A 241 8.32 -11.25 13.19
CA GLU A 241 8.44 -12.67 13.56
C GLU A 241 7.80 -12.96 14.92
N GLU A 242 8.03 -12.10 15.92
CA GLU A 242 7.45 -12.25 17.24
C GLU A 242 5.93 -12.03 17.20
N TYR A 243 5.43 -11.02 16.47
CA TYR A 243 3.99 -10.76 16.33
C TYR A 243 3.24 -11.92 15.67
N PHE A 244 3.85 -12.49 14.62
CA PHE A 244 3.36 -13.62 13.83
C PHE A 244 3.87 -14.99 14.34
N SER A 245 4.51 -15.04 15.50
CA SER A 245 4.92 -16.32 16.12
C SER A 245 3.70 -17.12 16.60
N ARG A 246 2.58 -16.44 16.83
CA ARG A 246 1.29 -17.03 17.15
C ARG A 246 0.40 -17.04 15.91
N PRO A 247 -0.40 -18.11 15.69
CA PRO A 247 -1.39 -18.12 14.62
C PRO A 247 -2.33 -16.92 14.70
N ARG A 248 -2.47 -16.19 13.59
CA ARG A 248 -3.38 -15.04 13.45
C ARG A 248 -4.30 -15.29 12.25
N LYS A 249 -5.55 -14.84 12.34
CA LYS A 249 -6.44 -14.72 11.19
C LYS A 249 -6.46 -13.27 10.75
N PHE A 250 -6.24 -13.01 9.48
CA PHE A 250 -6.07 -11.67 8.94
C PHE A 250 -7.26 -10.76 9.24
N GLU A 251 -8.48 -11.29 9.09
CA GLU A 251 -9.74 -10.58 9.26
C GLU A 251 -10.03 -10.24 10.72
N GLU A 252 -9.36 -10.92 11.66
CA GLU A 252 -9.52 -10.74 13.11
C GLU A 252 -8.35 -9.95 13.73
N ILE A 253 -7.40 -9.45 12.93
CA ILE A 253 -6.28 -8.65 13.44
C ILE A 253 -6.82 -7.34 14.04
N ASP A 254 -6.49 -7.09 15.31
CA ASP A 254 -6.59 -5.75 15.90
C ASP A 254 -5.48 -4.87 15.32
N TRP A 255 -5.85 -4.04 14.35
CA TRP A 255 -4.91 -3.16 13.66
C TRP A 255 -4.32 -2.08 14.57
N TYR A 256 -5.02 -1.67 15.64
CA TYR A 256 -4.45 -0.74 16.62
C TYR A 256 -3.36 -1.42 17.45
N GLU A 257 -3.60 -2.65 17.91
CA GLU A 257 -2.60 -3.48 18.59
C GLU A 257 -1.40 -3.74 17.70
N PHE A 258 -1.63 -4.16 16.45
CA PHE A 258 -0.59 -4.38 15.45
C PHE A 258 0.31 -3.17 15.26
N MET A 259 -0.27 -1.97 15.13
CA MET A 259 0.50 -0.73 15.00
C MET A 259 1.39 -0.49 16.22
N LYS A 260 0.82 -0.60 17.43
CA LYS A 260 1.54 -0.33 18.67
C LYS A 260 2.64 -1.36 18.94
N TYR A 261 2.40 -2.63 18.65
CA TYR A 261 3.38 -3.70 18.81
C TYR A 261 4.61 -3.49 17.91
N ASN A 262 4.38 -3.06 16.67
CA ASN A 262 5.41 -2.95 15.64
C ASN A 262 6.01 -1.53 15.51
N ASP A 263 5.66 -0.62 16.42
CA ASP A 263 6.06 0.80 16.38
C ASP A 263 5.73 1.50 15.05
N ILE A 264 4.56 1.17 14.49
CA ILE A 264 4.08 1.77 13.26
C ILE A 264 3.36 3.08 13.58
N HIS A 265 3.83 4.17 12.98
CA HIS A 265 3.31 5.52 13.11
C HIS A 265 2.92 6.09 11.73
N PRO A 266 1.65 5.95 11.30
CA PRO A 266 1.19 6.42 10.00
C PRO A 266 1.45 7.91 9.76
N ILE A 267 1.78 8.24 8.51
CA ILE A 267 1.98 9.61 8.04
C ILE A 267 0.96 9.91 6.96
N ILE A 268 0.09 10.88 7.25
CA ILE A 268 -0.94 11.39 6.37
C ILE A 268 -0.42 12.66 5.72
N VAL A 269 -0.26 12.68 4.40
CA VAL A 269 0.20 13.87 3.68
C VAL A 269 -0.98 14.57 2.99
N ILE A 270 -1.17 15.86 3.30
CA ILE A 270 -2.13 16.74 2.64
C ILE A 270 -1.36 17.75 1.80
N ASN A 271 -1.54 17.69 0.48
CA ASN A 271 -0.89 18.61 -0.44
C ASN A 271 -1.74 19.87 -0.62
N LEU A 272 -1.15 21.02 -0.29
CA LEU A 272 -1.74 22.35 -0.46
C LEU A 272 -0.92 23.14 -1.48
N ALA A 273 -1.05 22.76 -2.76
CA ALA A 273 -0.40 23.50 -3.84
C ALA A 273 -0.80 24.99 -3.80
N ASP A 274 0.17 25.87 -4.08
CA ASP A 274 -0.03 27.32 -4.22
C ASP A 274 -0.69 28.02 -3.01
N SER A 275 -0.61 27.41 -1.81
CA SER A 275 -1.13 28.00 -0.57
C SER A 275 -0.06 28.84 0.15
N PRO A 276 -0.35 30.11 0.51
CA PRO A 276 0.56 30.93 1.29
C PRO A 276 0.90 30.29 2.63
N GLU A 277 2.15 30.39 3.09
CA GLU A 277 2.60 29.80 4.35
C GLU A 277 1.72 30.17 5.56
N GLU A 278 1.29 31.43 5.66
CA GLU A 278 0.42 31.89 6.74
C GLU A 278 -0.95 31.21 6.74
N LYS A 279 -1.47 30.84 5.55
CA LYS A 279 -2.70 30.04 5.43
C LYS A 279 -2.46 28.62 5.96
N VAL A 280 -1.33 28.00 5.60
CA VAL A 280 -0.98 26.64 6.05
C VAL A 280 -0.77 26.60 7.57
N LYS A 281 -0.03 27.55 8.15
CA LYS A 281 0.14 27.69 9.60
C LYS A 281 -1.20 27.81 10.34
N LYS A 282 -2.13 28.60 9.78
CA LYS A 282 -3.47 28.76 10.34
C LYS A 282 -4.26 27.45 10.32
N ILE A 283 -4.22 26.71 9.22
CA ILE A 283 -4.86 25.39 9.10
C ILE A 283 -4.27 24.42 10.13
N VAL A 284 -2.94 24.28 10.19
CA VAL A 284 -2.24 23.39 11.14
C VAL A 284 -2.67 23.69 12.57
N LYS A 285 -2.70 24.98 12.95
CA LYS A 285 -3.15 25.40 14.28
C LYS A 285 -4.62 25.06 14.55
N GLU A 286 -5.50 25.26 13.56
CA GLU A 286 -6.93 24.95 13.67
C GLU A 286 -7.19 23.44 13.79
N ILE A 287 -6.42 22.58 13.11
CA ILE A 287 -6.66 21.12 13.12
C ILE A 287 -6.03 20.41 14.32
N ARG A 288 -4.98 20.98 14.92
CA ARG A 288 -4.17 20.34 15.99
C ARG A 288 -4.97 19.77 17.17
N PRO A 289 -6.08 20.39 17.63
CA PRO A 289 -6.88 19.82 18.72
C PRO A 289 -7.72 18.59 18.34
N TYR A 290 -7.85 18.28 17.04
CA TYR A 290 -8.81 17.29 16.53
C TYR A 290 -8.16 15.98 16.10
N TYR A 291 -6.89 15.75 16.45
CA TYR A 291 -6.28 14.44 16.27
C TYR A 291 -5.21 14.14 17.33
N ASN A 292 -5.03 12.86 17.62
CA ASN A 292 -4.02 12.35 18.50
C ASN A 292 -2.70 12.17 17.75
N HIS A 293 -1.80 13.15 17.90
CA HIS A 293 -0.44 13.12 17.34
C HIS A 293 0.43 11.94 17.81
N LYS A 294 0.00 11.16 18.82
CA LYS A 294 0.69 9.92 19.24
C LYS A 294 0.31 8.71 18.38
N ASP A 295 -0.78 8.79 17.63
CA ASP A 295 -1.28 7.67 16.83
C ASP A 295 -0.94 7.83 15.35
N PHE A 296 -0.84 9.06 14.85
CA PHE A 296 -0.41 9.38 13.48
C PHE A 296 0.00 10.85 13.36
N THR A 297 0.69 11.20 12.29
CA THR A 297 1.04 12.60 11.95
C THR A 297 0.33 13.04 10.68
N ILE A 298 -0.26 14.24 10.71
CA ILE A 298 -0.73 14.92 9.49
C ILE A 298 0.32 15.94 9.08
N ILE A 299 0.84 15.81 7.86
CA ILE A 299 1.83 16.69 7.27
C ILE A 299 1.18 17.47 6.14
N PHE A 300 1.30 18.79 6.17
CA PHE A 300 0.93 19.67 5.07
C PHE A 300 2.14 19.94 4.19
N SER A 301 2.06 19.56 2.93
CA SER A 301 3.08 19.83 1.91
C SER A 301 2.62 20.97 1.02
N TYR A 302 3.44 22.00 0.84
CA TYR A 302 3.10 23.18 0.03
C TYR A 302 4.33 23.76 -0.67
N TYR A 303 4.10 24.49 -1.76
CA TYR A 303 5.17 25.12 -2.54
C TYR A 303 5.28 26.61 -2.21
N ILE A 304 6.50 27.11 -2.07
CA ILE A 304 6.80 28.54 -2.05
C ILE A 304 7.62 28.87 -3.30
N ASP A 305 7.15 29.83 -4.10
CA ASP A 305 7.93 30.42 -5.18
C ASP A 305 8.91 31.46 -4.60
N ASN A 306 10.20 31.20 -4.74
CA ASN A 306 11.26 32.07 -4.23
C ASN A 306 11.89 32.94 -5.34
N GLY A 307 11.24 33.06 -6.50
CA GLY A 307 11.74 33.80 -7.67
C GLY A 307 12.90 33.11 -8.41
N LYS A 308 13.36 31.95 -7.91
CA LYS A 308 14.37 31.08 -8.52
C LYS A 308 13.84 29.65 -8.75
N GLY A 309 12.54 29.44 -8.57
CA GLY A 309 11.86 28.15 -8.61
C GLY A 309 11.05 27.87 -7.34
N TYR A 310 10.34 26.73 -7.35
CA TYR A 310 9.49 26.30 -6.25
C TYR A 310 10.28 25.50 -5.21
N THR A 311 10.12 25.84 -3.93
CA THR A 311 10.63 25.07 -2.80
C THR A 311 9.48 24.38 -2.09
N ASN A 312 9.57 23.06 -1.93
CA ASN A 312 8.64 22.29 -1.11
C ASN A 312 8.90 22.56 0.38
N LYS A 313 7.84 22.89 1.12
CA LYS A 313 7.83 23.10 2.56
C LYS A 313 6.81 22.17 3.22
N TYR A 314 7.07 21.85 4.49
CA TYR A 314 6.27 20.91 5.26
C TYR A 314 5.95 21.51 6.63
N LEU A 315 4.71 21.34 7.09
CA LEU A 315 4.26 21.75 8.42
C LEU A 315 3.40 20.64 9.04
N TRP A 316 3.56 20.39 10.34
CA TRP A 316 2.85 19.35 11.08
C TRP A 316 2.56 19.75 12.53
#